data_AF-A0A519K3J6-F1
#
_entry.id   AF-A0A519K3J6-F1
#
_cell.length_a   1.000
_cell.length_b   1.000
_cell.length_c   1.000
_cell.angle_alpha   90.00
_cell.angle_beta   90.00
_cell.angle_gamma   90.00
#
_symmetry.space_group_name_H-M   'P 1'
#
loop_
_entity.id
_entity.type
_entity.pdbx_description
1 polymer ?
#
loop_
_entity_poly.entity_id
_entity_poly.type
_entity_poly.pdbx_seq_one_letter_code
_entity_poly.pdbx_strand_id
1 'polypeptide(L)'
;HLSAAQKTSISEALTTIEAVLLTVTQNLTSEERQRFGSVNETNKLLVNKARDYYQTQPSLSSTDVDWVEYELDFQDRAFADATEQRILSSLRMLTDFKIVHDFDNYQAALTDYDYSKYKAGTKTPGFTEKVADMKVFFPNSGGSGTPPASATE
;
A
#
# COMPACT_ATOMS: atom_id res chain seq x y z
N HIS A 1 -5.35 -19.79 2.50
CA HIS A 1 -5.55 -18.91 3.68
C HIS A 1 -4.28 -18.79 4.52
N LEU A 2 -4.13 -17.71 5.28
CA LEU A 2 -3.06 -17.53 6.27
C LEU A 2 -3.42 -18.22 7.59
N SER A 3 -2.47 -18.96 8.17
CA SER A 3 -2.57 -19.49 9.54
C SER A 3 -2.51 -18.37 10.58
N ALA A 4 -2.96 -18.63 11.80
CA ALA A 4 -2.86 -17.69 12.91
C ALA A 4 -1.39 -17.28 13.16
N ALA A 5 -0.47 -18.25 13.15
CA ALA A 5 0.96 -18.00 13.31
C ALA A 5 1.51 -17.05 12.23
N GLN A 6 1.16 -17.26 10.96
CA GLN A 6 1.59 -16.37 9.87
C GLN A 6 1.06 -14.93 10.03
N LYS A 7 -0.20 -14.76 10.47
CA LYS A 7 -0.77 -13.44 10.73
C LYS A 7 -0.02 -12.72 11.86
N THR A 8 0.27 -13.43 12.96
CA THR A 8 1.05 -12.91 14.07
C THR A 8 2.45 -12.49 13.62
N SER A 9 3.17 -13.36 12.89
CA SER A 9 4.53 -13.04 12.43
C SER A 9 4.58 -11.83 11.51
N ILE A 10 3.60 -11.67 10.60
CA ILE A 10 3.51 -10.48 9.74
C ILE A 10 3.29 -9.22 10.59
N SER A 11 2.38 -9.27 11.56
CA SER A 11 2.08 -8.13 12.44
C SER A 11 3.29 -7.73 13.29
N GLU A 12 3.99 -8.69 13.88
CA GLU A 12 5.19 -8.44 14.71
C GLU A 12 6.33 -7.84 13.88
N ALA A 13 6.50 -8.31 12.64
CA ALA A 13 7.49 -7.75 11.72
C ALA A 13 7.18 -6.29 11.36
N LEU A 14 5.91 -5.96 11.09
CA LEU A 14 5.48 -4.58 10.83
C LEU A 14 5.71 -3.68 12.05
N THR A 15 5.31 -4.13 13.25
CA THR A 15 5.55 -3.39 14.49
C THR A 15 7.05 -3.12 14.71
N THR A 16 7.90 -4.08 14.40
CA THR A 16 9.36 -3.91 14.51
C THR A 16 9.88 -2.85 13.54
N ILE A 17 9.43 -2.90 12.28
CA ILE A 17 9.81 -1.91 11.25
C ILE A 17 9.35 -0.51 11.65
N GLU A 18 8.08 -0.38 12.05
CA GLU A 18 7.47 0.89 12.49
C GLU A 18 8.23 1.48 13.68
N ALA A 19 8.54 0.66 14.69
CA ALA A 19 9.28 1.10 15.87
C ALA A 19 10.66 1.68 15.52
N VAL A 20 11.39 1.07 14.58
CA VAL A 20 12.70 1.57 14.15
C VAL A 20 12.54 2.86 13.35
N LEU A 21 11.62 2.89 12.37
CA LEU A 21 11.40 4.07 11.53
C LEU A 21 11.00 5.28 12.38
N LEU A 22 10.15 5.12 13.38
CA LEU A 22 9.74 6.20 14.27
C LEU A 22 10.91 6.88 15.00
N THR A 23 12.04 6.20 15.21
CA THR A 23 13.22 6.80 15.84
C THR A 23 14.02 7.74 14.92
N VAL A 24 13.85 7.59 13.60
CA VAL A 24 14.60 8.33 12.58
C VAL A 24 13.74 9.23 11.70
N THR A 25 12.41 9.08 11.74
CA THR A 25 11.49 9.93 10.98
C THR A 25 11.04 11.15 11.75
N GLN A 26 10.87 12.26 11.04
CA GLN A 26 10.23 13.48 11.54
C GLN A 26 8.88 13.71 10.85
N ASN A 27 7.92 14.26 11.58
CA ASN A 27 6.66 14.70 10.99
C ASN A 27 6.89 16.01 10.24
N LEU A 28 6.65 15.99 8.92
CA LEU A 28 6.77 17.17 8.07
C LEU A 28 5.43 17.91 7.98
N THR A 29 5.44 19.24 8.13
CA THR A 29 4.29 20.07 7.75
C THR A 29 4.06 20.05 6.23
N SER A 30 2.91 20.55 5.78
CA SER A 30 2.63 20.68 4.34
C SER A 30 3.68 21.52 3.62
N GLU A 31 4.13 22.61 4.25
CA GLU A 31 5.15 23.51 3.73
C GLU A 31 6.53 22.82 3.68
N GLU A 32 6.89 22.06 4.72
CA GLU A 32 8.12 21.28 4.74
C GLU A 32 8.12 20.18 3.69
N ARG A 33 6.99 19.48 3.50
CA ARG A 33 6.84 18.49 2.42
C ARG A 33 7.03 19.12 1.05
N GLN A 34 6.46 20.30 0.82
CA GLN A 34 6.65 21.01 -0.44
C GLN A 34 8.11 21.44 -0.62
N ARG A 35 8.72 22.00 0.43
CA ARG A 35 10.10 22.50 0.39
C ARG A 35 11.11 21.37 0.20
N PHE A 36 11.10 20.36 1.05
CA PHE A 36 12.05 19.24 0.99
C PHE A 36 11.73 18.29 -0.18
N GLY A 37 10.46 18.12 -0.51
CA GLY A 37 10.02 17.35 -1.68
C GLY A 37 10.31 18.02 -3.04
N SER A 38 10.83 19.26 -3.05
CA SER A 38 11.22 19.94 -4.30
C SER A 38 12.45 19.32 -4.99
N VAL A 39 13.16 18.41 -4.32
CA VAL A 39 14.29 17.65 -4.88
C VAL A 39 13.79 16.57 -5.82
N ASN A 40 13.48 16.97 -7.06
CA ASN A 40 13.08 16.06 -8.14
C ASN A 40 14.26 15.26 -8.71
N GLU A 41 13.99 14.36 -9.67
CA GLU A 41 15.02 13.52 -10.30
C GLU A 41 16.18 14.30 -10.91
N THR A 42 15.92 15.45 -11.54
CA THR A 42 16.99 16.31 -12.08
C THR A 42 17.91 16.83 -10.98
N ASN A 43 17.35 17.25 -9.84
CA ASN A 43 18.14 17.71 -8.70
C ASN A 43 18.94 16.54 -8.07
N LYS A 44 18.39 15.32 -8.05
CA LYS A 44 19.12 14.13 -7.60
C LYS A 44 20.33 13.82 -8.50
N LEU A 45 20.26 14.10 -9.81
CA LEU A 45 21.42 13.95 -10.70
C LEU A 45 22.55 14.92 -10.35
N LEU A 46 22.23 16.15 -9.91
CA LEU A 46 23.23 17.09 -9.41
C LEU A 46 23.90 16.57 -8.14
N VAL A 47 23.12 16.04 -7.19
CA VAL A 47 23.64 15.38 -5.97
C VAL A 47 24.62 14.27 -6.35
N ASN A 48 24.20 13.33 -7.20
CA ASN A 48 25.08 12.25 -7.67
C ASN A 48 26.36 12.81 -8.31
N LYS A 49 26.26 13.85 -9.14
CA LYS A 49 27.43 14.41 -9.83
C LYS A 49 28.40 15.10 -8.87
N ALA A 50 27.90 15.79 -7.85
CA ALA A 50 28.73 16.40 -6.82
C ALA A 50 29.52 15.34 -6.04
N ARG A 51 28.85 14.23 -5.67
CA ARG A 51 29.49 13.07 -5.05
C ARG A 51 30.56 12.46 -5.94
N ASP A 52 30.29 12.27 -7.22
CA ASP A 52 31.25 11.71 -8.18
C ASP A 52 32.54 12.55 -8.24
N TYR A 53 32.40 13.89 -8.29
CA TYR A 53 33.56 14.78 -8.28
C TYR A 53 34.32 14.72 -6.96
N TYR A 54 33.63 14.68 -5.83
CA TYR A 54 34.27 14.49 -4.52
C TYR A 54 35.09 13.20 -4.45
N GLN A 55 34.55 12.10 -4.99
CA GLN A 55 35.22 10.78 -4.96
C GLN A 55 36.38 10.68 -5.96
N THR A 56 36.28 11.32 -7.12
CA THR A 56 37.26 11.16 -8.22
C THR A 56 38.27 12.30 -8.30
N GLN A 57 37.93 13.49 -7.85
CA GLN A 57 38.72 14.73 -7.94
C GLN A 57 38.56 15.58 -6.66
N PRO A 58 38.95 15.06 -5.47
CA PRO A 58 38.70 15.70 -4.18
C PRO A 58 39.35 17.09 -4.03
N SER A 59 40.37 17.42 -4.83
CA SER A 59 40.98 18.76 -4.85
C SER A 59 40.04 19.85 -5.38
N LEU A 60 38.94 19.48 -6.06
CA LEU A 60 37.92 20.41 -6.58
C LEU A 60 36.74 20.57 -5.60
N SER A 61 36.75 19.84 -4.49
CA SER A 61 35.66 19.85 -3.53
C SER A 61 35.69 21.09 -2.66
N SER A 62 34.50 21.65 -2.40
CA SER A 62 34.36 22.75 -1.44
C SER A 62 34.74 22.27 -0.05
N THR A 63 35.56 23.06 0.66
CA THR A 63 35.90 22.83 2.07
C THR A 63 34.75 23.18 3.02
N ASP A 64 33.73 23.88 2.53
CA ASP A 64 32.57 24.31 3.32
C ASP A 64 31.47 23.25 3.38
N VAL A 65 31.59 22.18 2.59
CA VAL A 65 30.66 21.04 2.62
C VAL A 65 31.20 20.01 3.59
N ASP A 66 30.36 19.59 4.54
CA ASP A 66 30.63 18.40 5.34
C ASP A 66 30.40 17.15 4.49
N TRP A 67 31.46 16.69 3.85
CA TRP A 67 31.41 15.51 2.98
C TRP A 67 31.24 14.20 3.74
N VAL A 68 31.50 14.17 5.05
CA VAL A 68 31.24 13.00 5.87
C VAL A 68 29.73 12.84 6.06
N GLU A 69 29.05 13.92 6.49
CA GLU A 69 27.59 13.93 6.62
C GLU A 69 26.90 13.70 5.27
N TYR A 70 27.42 14.33 4.21
CA TYR A 70 26.90 14.14 2.85
C TYR A 70 26.86 12.66 2.43
N GLU A 71 27.92 11.90 2.75
CA GLU A 71 27.99 10.49 2.39
C GLU A 71 27.05 9.64 3.25
N LEU A 72 26.87 9.98 4.53
CA LEU A 72 25.89 9.33 5.41
C LEU A 72 24.45 9.54 4.86
N ASP A 73 24.08 10.79 4.56
CA ASP A 73 22.79 11.13 3.96
C ASP A 73 22.57 10.39 2.62
N PHE A 74 23.62 10.30 1.80
CA PHE A 74 23.54 9.60 0.52
C PHE A 74 23.27 8.10 0.69
N GLN A 75 23.93 7.48 1.67
CA GLN A 75 23.76 6.06 1.99
C GLN A 75 22.38 5.77 2.59
N ASP A 76 21.92 6.62 3.52
CA ASP A 76 20.60 6.50 4.12
C ASP A 76 19.49 6.66 3.07
N ARG A 77 19.63 7.62 2.15
CA ARG A 77 18.71 7.75 1.00
C ARG A 77 18.68 6.49 0.14
N ALA A 78 19.84 5.93 -0.20
CA ALA A 78 19.91 4.73 -1.03
C ALA A 78 19.28 3.51 -0.33
N PHE A 79 19.49 3.38 0.98
CA PHE A 79 18.85 2.34 1.79
C PHE A 79 17.33 2.52 1.85
N ALA A 80 16.86 3.75 2.06
CA ALA A 80 15.44 4.08 2.09
C ALA A 80 14.76 3.74 0.76
N ASP A 81 15.34 4.18 -0.36
CA ASP A 81 14.83 3.89 -1.71
C ASP A 81 14.71 2.37 -1.95
N ALA A 82 15.76 1.60 -1.63
CA ALA A 82 15.75 0.14 -1.79
C ALA A 82 14.71 -0.55 -0.88
N THR A 83 14.55 -0.06 0.35
CA THR A 83 13.59 -0.59 1.32
C THR A 83 12.16 -0.27 0.91
N GLU A 84 11.89 0.94 0.43
CA GLU A 84 10.59 1.35 -0.10
C GLU A 84 10.15 0.40 -1.23
N GLN A 85 11.04 0.08 -2.18
CA GLN A 85 10.71 -0.85 -3.27
C GLN A 85 10.31 -2.25 -2.75
N ARG A 86 10.95 -2.73 -1.67
CA ARG A 86 10.59 -4.01 -1.04
C ARG A 86 9.24 -3.95 -0.35
N ILE A 87 8.93 -2.84 0.32
CA ILE A 87 7.62 -2.62 0.96
C ILE A 87 6.52 -2.55 -0.10
N LEU A 88 6.72 -1.81 -1.20
CA LEU A 88 5.77 -1.74 -2.31
C LEU A 88 5.52 -3.11 -2.96
N SER A 89 6.57 -3.93 -3.10
CA SER A 89 6.42 -5.31 -3.57
C SER A 89 5.59 -6.16 -2.60
N SER A 90 5.83 -6.03 -1.29
CA SER A 90 5.07 -6.74 -0.25
C SER A 90 3.60 -6.31 -0.22
N LEU A 91 3.32 -5.02 -0.38
CA LEU A 91 1.96 -4.48 -0.51
C LEU A 91 1.24 -5.06 -1.73
N ARG A 92 1.94 -5.22 -2.87
CA ARG A 92 1.38 -5.85 -4.07
C ARG A 92 0.99 -7.30 -3.78
N MET A 93 1.88 -8.07 -3.14
CA MET A 93 1.57 -9.47 -2.76
C MET A 93 0.32 -9.57 -1.87
N LEU A 94 0.17 -8.68 -0.89
CA LEU A 94 -1.01 -8.63 -0.02
C LEU A 94 -2.27 -8.23 -0.79
N THR A 95 -2.16 -7.26 -1.71
CA THR A 95 -3.26 -6.83 -2.57
C THR A 95 -3.73 -7.96 -3.48
N ASP A 96 -2.81 -8.65 -4.15
CA ASP A 96 -3.12 -9.78 -5.02
C ASP A 96 -3.78 -10.93 -4.24
N PHE A 97 -3.24 -11.24 -3.04
CA PHE A 97 -3.83 -12.21 -2.13
C PHE A 97 -5.28 -11.85 -1.77
N LYS A 98 -5.53 -10.57 -1.43
CA LYS A 98 -6.88 -10.08 -1.11
C LYS A 98 -7.82 -10.20 -2.31
N ILE A 99 -7.41 -9.74 -3.50
CA ILE A 99 -8.24 -9.76 -4.72
C ILE A 99 -8.77 -11.17 -5.01
N VAL A 100 -7.91 -12.18 -4.93
CA VAL A 100 -8.32 -13.58 -5.16
C VAL A 100 -9.37 -14.02 -4.14
N HIS A 101 -9.16 -13.74 -2.86
CA HIS A 101 -10.10 -14.15 -1.81
C HIS A 101 -11.42 -13.37 -1.87
N ASP A 102 -11.39 -12.09 -2.24
CA ASP A 102 -12.59 -11.27 -2.45
C ASP A 102 -13.42 -11.84 -3.60
N PHE A 103 -12.78 -12.24 -4.69
CA PHE A 103 -13.44 -12.89 -5.81
C PHE A 103 -14.10 -14.22 -5.39
N ASP A 104 -13.38 -15.08 -4.68
CA ASP A 104 -13.90 -16.37 -4.20
C ASP A 104 -15.10 -16.18 -3.27
N ASN A 105 -15.00 -15.24 -2.32
CA ASN A 105 -16.08 -14.90 -1.41
C ASN A 105 -17.30 -14.36 -2.16
N TYR A 106 -17.09 -13.55 -3.19
CA TYR A 106 -18.18 -13.06 -4.02
C TYR A 106 -18.89 -14.19 -4.78
N GLN A 107 -18.15 -15.12 -5.39
CA GLN A 107 -18.75 -16.29 -6.07
C GLN A 107 -19.54 -17.17 -5.10
N ALA A 108 -19.03 -17.38 -3.88
CA ALA A 108 -19.73 -18.11 -2.84
C ALA A 108 -21.02 -17.39 -2.41
N ALA A 109 -20.98 -16.06 -2.26
CA ALA A 109 -22.15 -15.25 -1.93
C ALA A 109 -23.22 -15.29 -3.04
N LEU A 110 -22.82 -15.28 -4.32
CA LEU A 110 -23.74 -15.47 -5.45
C LEU A 110 -24.43 -16.83 -5.39
N THR A 111 -23.66 -17.90 -5.11
CA THR A 111 -24.20 -19.25 -4.97
C THR A 111 -25.21 -19.35 -3.82
N ASP A 112 -24.92 -18.73 -2.67
CA ASP A 112 -25.84 -18.68 -1.53
C ASP A 112 -27.10 -17.85 -1.83
N TYR A 113 -26.97 -16.77 -2.59
CA TYR A 113 -28.11 -15.99 -3.06
C TYR A 113 -29.01 -16.80 -4.00
N ASP A 114 -28.44 -17.56 -4.93
CA ASP A 114 -29.18 -18.46 -5.83
C ASP A 114 -29.90 -19.57 -5.06
N TYR A 115 -29.22 -20.20 -4.10
CA TYR A 115 -29.84 -21.16 -3.20
C TYR A 115 -30.99 -20.53 -2.40
N SER A 116 -30.82 -19.29 -1.95
CA SER A 116 -31.85 -18.57 -1.20
C SER A 116 -33.08 -18.29 -2.05
N LYS A 117 -32.92 -17.91 -3.32
CA LYS A 117 -34.03 -17.77 -4.29
C LYS A 117 -34.76 -19.09 -4.51
N TYR A 118 -34.03 -20.19 -4.69
CA TYR A 118 -34.62 -21.53 -4.81
C TYR A 118 -35.47 -21.87 -3.58
N LYS A 119 -34.93 -21.66 -2.37
CA LYS A 119 -35.62 -21.95 -1.11
C LYS A 119 -36.80 -21.05 -0.83
N ALA A 120 -36.77 -19.78 -1.24
CA ALA A 120 -37.91 -18.87 -1.16
C ALA A 120 -39.09 -19.34 -2.03
N GLY A 121 -38.83 -20.06 -3.12
CA GLY A 121 -39.86 -20.74 -3.93
C GLY A 121 -40.42 -22.02 -3.28
N THR A 122 -39.80 -22.50 -2.21
CA THR A 122 -40.30 -23.61 -1.38
C THR A 122 -40.99 -23.05 -0.13
N LYS A 123 -41.89 -23.81 0.53
CA LYS A 123 -42.56 -23.38 1.77
C LYS A 123 -41.63 -23.30 3.00
N THR A 124 -40.36 -22.95 2.82
CA THR A 124 -39.37 -22.82 3.90
C THR A 124 -39.34 -21.37 4.39
N PRO A 125 -39.74 -21.08 5.64
CA PRO A 125 -39.75 -19.72 6.17
C PRO A 125 -38.37 -19.05 6.19
N GLY A 126 -38.31 -17.72 6.09
CA GLY A 126 -37.10 -16.90 6.28
C GLY A 126 -36.30 -16.62 5.00
N PHE A 127 -36.49 -17.41 3.93
CA PHE A 127 -35.73 -17.22 2.68
C PHE A 127 -36.26 -16.08 1.81
N THR A 128 -37.54 -15.72 1.94
CA THR A 128 -38.11 -14.56 1.23
C THR A 128 -37.48 -13.26 1.71
N GLU A 129 -37.33 -13.10 3.02
CA GLU A 129 -36.70 -11.95 3.68
C GLU A 129 -35.22 -11.87 3.31
N LYS A 130 -34.47 -12.98 3.43
CA LYS A 130 -33.06 -13.04 3.03
C LYS A 130 -32.84 -12.62 1.57
N VAL A 131 -33.70 -13.08 0.65
CA VAL A 131 -33.64 -12.68 -0.76
C VAL A 131 -33.90 -11.19 -0.93
N ALA A 132 -34.91 -10.64 -0.23
CA ALA A 132 -35.22 -9.21 -0.29
C ALA A 132 -34.03 -8.35 0.19
N ASP A 133 -33.38 -8.76 1.28
CA ASP A 133 -32.21 -8.06 1.84
C ASP A 133 -31.01 -8.12 0.90
N MET A 134 -30.71 -9.28 0.30
CA MET A 134 -29.57 -9.43 -0.61
C MET A 134 -29.82 -8.82 -1.99
N LYS A 135 -31.08 -8.73 -2.43
CA LYS A 135 -31.45 -8.18 -3.74
C LYS A 135 -31.02 -6.72 -3.91
N VAL A 136 -30.90 -5.95 -2.84
CA VAL A 136 -30.52 -4.53 -2.89
C VAL A 136 -29.14 -4.30 -3.53
N PHE A 137 -28.27 -5.32 -3.52
CA PHE A 137 -26.93 -5.27 -4.13
C PHE A 137 -26.94 -5.56 -5.64
N PHE A 138 -28.09 -5.86 -6.23
CA PHE A 138 -28.28 -6.06 -7.67
C PHE A 138 -29.24 -5.00 -8.23
N PRO A 139 -28.84 -3.71 -8.31
CA PRO A 139 -29.67 -2.70 -8.96
C PRO A 139 -29.96 -3.17 -10.39
N ASN A 140 -31.25 -3.18 -10.75
CA ASN A 140 -31.79 -3.77 -11.98
C ASN A 140 -30.84 -3.57 -13.18
N SER A 141 -30.52 -4.66 -13.89
CA SER A 141 -29.65 -4.70 -15.07
C SER A 141 -30.17 -3.93 -16.31
N GLY A 142 -31.01 -2.92 -16.11
CA GLY A 142 -31.62 -2.07 -17.13
C GLY A 142 -31.42 -0.56 -16.92
N GLY A 143 -30.58 -0.11 -15.99
CA GLY A 143 -30.27 1.31 -15.82
C GLY A 143 -28.87 1.51 -15.28
N SER A 144 -28.14 2.46 -15.86
CA SER A 144 -26.80 2.92 -15.49
C SER A 144 -26.65 3.14 -13.98
N GLY A 145 -26.26 2.10 -13.26
CA GLY A 145 -25.85 2.15 -11.87
C GLY A 145 -24.34 2.02 -11.82
N THR A 146 -23.64 3.14 -11.71
CA THR A 146 -22.22 3.15 -11.36
C THR A 146 -22.04 2.30 -10.10
N PRO A 147 -21.13 1.30 -10.08
CA PRO A 147 -20.80 0.58 -8.86
C PRO A 147 -20.43 1.58 -7.76
N PRO A 148 -20.72 1.31 -6.48
CA PRO A 148 -20.16 2.12 -5.42
C PRO A 148 -18.63 2.07 -5.58
N ALA A 149 -18.03 3.24 -5.77
CA ALA A 149 -16.59 3.37 -5.89
C ALA A 149 -15.96 2.64 -4.70
N SER A 150 -15.02 1.74 -4.98
CA SER A 150 -14.16 1.15 -3.97
C SER A 150 -13.62 2.29 -3.10
N ALA A 151 -14.09 2.37 -1.86
CA ALA A 151 -13.47 3.24 -0.87
C ALA A 151 -12.07 2.67 -0.62
N THR A 152 -11.10 3.21 -1.34
CA THR A 152 -9.71 3.21 -0.93
C THR A 152 -9.62 4.08 0.33
N GLU A 153 -9.44 3.43 1.47
CA GLU A 153 -8.60 3.92 2.56
C GLU A 153 -7.77 2.74 3.09
#